data_AF-A0A929HXC2-F1
#
_entry.id   AF-A0A929HXC2-F1
#
_cell.length_a   1.000
_cell.length_b   1.000
_cell.length_c   1.000
_cell.angle_alpha   90.00
_cell.angle_beta   90.00
_cell.angle_gamma   90.00
#
_symmetry.space_group_name_H-M   'P 1'
#
loop_
_entity.id
_entity.type
_entity.pdbx_description
1 polymer ?
#
loop_
_entity_poly.entity_id
_entity_poly.type
_entity_poly.pdbx_seq_one_letter_code
_entity_poly.pdbx_strand_id
1 'polypeptide(L)' 'NENALCCGDVLGMAFGYEIKNDLQKRNIDDMVEHEAEYCVFNCSACQNALAIKVAKRDIKPIHIIDICRMAIGEK' A
#
# COMPACT_ATOMS: atom_id res chain seq x y z
N ASN A 1 14.12 8.30 -1.75
CA ASN A 1 13.34 9.27 -2.56
C ASN A 1 11.96 8.65 -2.67
N GLU A 2 11.03 9.09 -1.83
CA GLU A 2 9.73 8.45 -1.61
C GLU A 2 8.78 8.77 -2.76
N ASN A 3 8.57 7.81 -3.65
CA ASN A 3 7.87 8.07 -4.92
C ASN A 3 6.43 7.55 -4.96
N ALA A 4 6.00 6.79 -3.95
CA ALA A 4 4.65 6.22 -3.83
C ALA A 4 4.07 5.76 -5.17
N LEU A 5 4.73 4.78 -5.80
CA LEU A 5 4.38 4.28 -7.13
C LEU A 5 2.96 3.68 -7.15
N CYS A 6 2.44 3.45 -8.36
CA CYS A 6 1.18 2.71 -8.54
C CYS A 6 1.24 1.34 -7.82
N CYS A 7 0.11 0.88 -7.27
CA CYS A 7 0.00 -0.46 -6.66
C CYS A 7 0.17 -1.61 -7.68
N GLY A 8 0.22 -1.30 -8.97
CA GLY A 8 0.48 -2.24 -10.05
C GLY A 8 -0.68 -3.17 -10.40
N ASP A 9 -1.84 -3.08 -9.73
CA ASP A 9 -2.91 -4.07 -9.92
C ASP A 9 -3.52 -4.02 -11.32
N VAL A 10 -3.95 -2.82 -11.75
CA VAL A 10 -4.46 -2.58 -13.12
C VAL A 10 -3.38 -2.82 -14.16
N LEU A 11 -2.15 -2.41 -13.88
CA LEU A 11 -1.01 -2.63 -14.78
C LEU A 11 -0.70 -4.12 -14.95
N GLY A 12 -0.87 -4.92 -13.89
CA GLY A 12 -0.74 -6.36 -13.94
C GLY A 12 -1.77 -7.02 -14.85
N MET A 13 -3.02 -6.53 -14.81
CA MET A 13 -4.08 -7.02 -15.70
C MET A 13 -3.84 -6.63 -17.16
N ALA A 14 -3.32 -5.43 -17.42
CA ALA A 14 -3.14 -4.91 -18.77
C ALA A 14 -1.83 -5.35 -19.44
N PHE A 15 -0.75 -5.49 -18.67
CA PHE A 15 0.62 -5.63 -19.17
C PHE A 15 1.40 -6.80 -18.56
N GLY A 16 0.78 -7.60 -17.69
CA GLY A 16 1.35 -8.81 -17.12
C GLY A 16 1.90 -8.67 -15.70
N TYR A 17 2.13 -9.80 -15.03
CA TYR A 17 2.45 -9.82 -13.61
C TYR A 17 3.85 -9.31 -13.24
N GLU A 18 4.81 -9.30 -14.19
CA GLU A 18 6.17 -8.82 -13.93
C GLU A 18 6.18 -7.33 -13.53
N ILE A 19 5.50 -6.47 -14.29
CA ILE A 19 5.42 -5.03 -13.96
C ILE A 19 4.68 -4.80 -12.64
N LYS A 20 3.63 -5.59 -12.36
CA LYS A 20 2.92 -5.54 -11.07
C LYS A 20 3.86 -5.88 -9.92
N ASN A 21 4.62 -6.96 -10.04
CA ASN A 21 5.51 -7.43 -9.00
C ASN A 21 6.67 -6.47 -8.77
N ASP A 22 7.25 -5.88 -9.83
CA ASP A 22 8.30 -4.85 -9.73
C ASP A 22 7.81 -3.63 -8.94
N LEU A 23 6.68 -3.06 -9.35
CA LEU A 23 6.12 -1.86 -8.72
C LEU A 23 5.79 -2.10 -7.24
N GLN A 24 5.17 -3.24 -6.94
CA GLN A 24 4.82 -3.59 -5.57
C GLN A 24 6.06 -3.82 -4.71
N LYS A 25 7.10 -4.48 -5.25
CA LYS A 25 8.37 -4.67 -4.55
C LYS A 25 9.02 -3.34 -4.22
N ARG A 26 9.16 -2.45 -5.21
CA ARG A 26 9.80 -1.14 -5.03
C ARG A 26 9.06 -0.26 -4.03
N ASN A 27 7.73 -0.25 -4.07
CA ASN A 27 6.93 0.48 -3.08
C ASN A 27 7.14 -0.05 -1.66
N ILE A 28 7.07 -1.36 -1.48
CA ILE A 28 7.19 -1.96 -0.14
C ILE A 28 8.61 -1.81 0.39
N ASP A 29 9.62 -1.97 -0.46
CA ASP A 29 11.00 -1.80 -0.04
C ASP A 29 11.31 -0.34 0.32
N ASP A 30 10.77 0.64 -0.40
CA ASP A 30 10.85 2.07 -0.04
C ASP A 30 10.20 2.33 1.33
N MET A 31 9.01 1.77 1.59
CA MET A 31 8.35 1.87 2.90
C MET A 31 9.18 1.25 4.02
N VAL A 32 9.82 0.11 3.79
CA VAL A 32 10.66 -0.56 4.79
C VAL A 32 11.96 0.23 5.02
N GLU A 33 12.60 0.72 3.95
CA GLU A 33 13.83 1.51 4.03
C GLU A 33 13.65 2.78 4.87
N HIS A 34 12.45 3.37 4.84
CA HIS A 34 12.11 4.58 5.59
C HIS A 34 11.29 4.29 6.86
N GLU A 35 11.28 3.04 7.33
CA GLU A 35 10.68 2.65 8.62
C GLU A 35 9.19 3.04 8.76
N ALA A 36 8.43 2.98 7.67
CA ALA A 36 7.02 3.35 7.67
C ALA A 36 6.21 2.45 8.62
N GLU A 37 5.54 3.04 9.62
CA GLU A 37 4.74 2.28 10.58
C GLU A 37 3.34 1.92 10.03
N TYR A 38 2.82 2.74 9.10
CA TYR A 38 1.51 2.57 8.47
C TYR A 38 1.58 2.73 6.95
N CYS A 39 0.78 1.94 6.23
CA CYS A 39 0.47 2.15 4.82
C CYS A 39 -1.00 2.54 4.69
N VAL A 40 -1.26 3.79 4.33
CA VAL A 40 -2.62 4.35 4.25
C VAL A 40 -3.19 4.18 2.85
N PHE A 41 -4.38 3.60 2.75
CA PHE A 41 -5.07 3.39 1.49
C PHE A 41 -6.30 4.29 1.37
N ASN A 42 -6.45 4.91 0.19
CA ASN A 42 -7.68 5.59 -0.22
C ASN A 42 -8.37 4.90 -1.41
N CYS A 43 -7.82 3.76 -1.85
CA CYS A 43 -8.32 3.01 -2.99
C CYS A 43 -8.40 1.53 -2.63
N SER A 44 -9.58 0.93 -2.82
CA SER A 44 -9.83 -0.48 -2.55
C SER A 44 -8.93 -1.41 -3.35
N ALA A 45 -8.63 -1.07 -4.62
CA ALA A 45 -7.71 -1.84 -5.44
C ALA A 45 -6.27 -1.81 -4.87
N CYS A 46 -5.79 -0.65 -4.43
CA CYS A 46 -4.49 -0.54 -3.78
C CYS A 46 -4.43 -1.34 -2.48
N GLN A 47 -5.47 -1.25 -1.65
CA GLN A 47 -5.56 -2.01 -0.42
C GLN A 47 -5.55 -3.52 -0.69
N ASN A 48 -6.37 -4.00 -1.63
CA ASN A 48 -6.41 -5.42 -2.00
C ASN A 48 -5.06 -5.91 -2.54
N ALA A 49 -4.37 -5.08 -3.32
CA ALA A 49 -3.10 -5.44 -3.94
C ALA A 49 -1.92 -5.47 -2.94
N LEU A 50 -1.94 -4.61 -1.92
CA LEU A 50 -0.77 -4.35 -1.07
C LEU A 50 -0.96 -4.70 0.41
N ALA A 51 -2.18 -4.66 0.97
CA ALA A 51 -2.40 -4.73 2.42
C ALA A 51 -1.76 -5.95 3.09
N ILE A 52 -1.94 -7.14 2.51
CA ILE A 52 -1.31 -8.37 3.04
C ILE A 52 0.21 -8.32 2.89
N LYS A 53 0.72 -7.71 1.81
CA LYS A 53 2.15 -7.65 1.52
C LYS A 53 2.89 -6.70 2.47
N VAL A 54 2.30 -5.53 2.75
CA VAL A 54 2.84 -4.56 3.72
C VAL A 54 2.74 -5.10 5.14
N ALA A 55 1.64 -5.78 5.51
CA ALA A 55 1.48 -6.42 6.82
C ALA A 55 2.53 -7.50 7.08
N LYS A 56 2.92 -8.27 6.06
CA LYS A 56 4.02 -9.26 6.14
C LYS A 56 5.41 -8.64 6.35
N ARG A 57 5.53 -7.32 6.23
CA ARG A 57 6.76 -6.55 6.45
C ARG A 57 6.61 -5.63 7.66
N ASP A 58 5.69 -5.96 8.57
CA ASP A 58 5.41 -5.24 9.82
C ASP A 58 4.90 -3.79 9.65
N ILE A 59 4.45 -3.43 8.45
CA ILE A 59 3.81 -2.15 8.15
C ILE A 59 2.29 -2.31 8.27
N LYS A 60 1.64 -1.50 9.12
CA LYS A 60 0.20 -1.63 9.41
C LYS A 60 -0.65 -1.08 8.24
N PRO A 61 -1.44 -1.92 7.55
CA PRO A 61 -2.36 -1.42 6.54
C PRO A 61 -3.57 -0.74 7.20
N ILE A 62 -3.96 0.44 6.73
CA ILE A 62 -5.16 1.15 7.24
C ILE A 62 -5.86 1.90 6.11
N HIS A 63 -7.19 1.94 6.11
CA HIS A 63 -7.93 2.77 5.15
C HIS A 63 -8.08 4.20 5.69
N ILE A 64 -8.05 5.20 4.81
CA ILE A 64 -8.13 6.61 5.22
C ILE A 64 -9.44 6.94 5.95
N ILE A 65 -10.52 6.23 5.63
CA ILE A 65 -11.80 6.35 6.36
C ILE A 65 -11.60 6.01 7.83
N ASP A 66 -10.86 4.94 8.14
CA ASP A 66 -10.62 4.55 9.54
C ASP A 66 -9.81 5.62 10.27
N ILE A 67 -8.81 6.22 9.60
CA ILE A 67 -8.05 7.36 10.15
C ILE A 67 -8.99 8.55 10.42
N CYS A 68 -9.85 8.91 9.48
CA CYS A 68 -10.79 10.01 9.65
C CYS A 68 -11.73 9.78 10.83
N ARG A 69 -12.22 8.54 10.99
CA ARG A 69 -13.08 8.15 12.12
C ARG A 69 -12.34 8.27 13.45
N MET A 70 -11.11 7.75 13.53
CA MET A 70 -10.25 7.90 14.70
C MET A 70 -10.00 9.39 15.03
N ALA A 71 -9.77 10.23 14.01
CA ALA A 71 -9.48 11.65 14.18
C ALA A 71 -10.67 12.44 14.76
N ILE A 72 -11.91 12.05 14.45
CA ILE A 72 -13.12 12.66 15.01
C ILE A 72 -13.60 11.99 16.31
N GLY A 73 -12.86 11.00 16.83
CA GLY A 73 -13.20 10.29 18.06
C GLY A 73 -14.25 9.19 17.91
N GLU A 74 -14.55 8.75 16.68
CA GLU A 74 -15.34 7.55 16.44
C GLU A 74 -14.51 6.29 16.75
N LYS A 75 -15.17 5.28 17.31
CA LYS A 75 -14.58 3.97 17.64
C LYS A 75 -14.81 2.95 16.54
#